data_AF-A0A0D2P729-F1
#
_entry.id   AF-A0A0D2P729-F1
#
_cell.length_a   1.000
_cell.length_b   1.000
_cell.length_c   1.000
_cell.angle_alpha   90.00
_cell.angle_beta   90.00
_cell.angle_gamma   90.00
#
_symmetry.space_group_name_H-M   'P 1'
#
loop_
_entity.id
_entity.type
_entity.pdbx_description
1 polymer ?
#
loop_
_entity_poly.entity_id
_entity_poly.type
_entity_poly.pdbx_seq_one_letter_code
_entity_poly.pdbx_strand_id
1 'polypeptide(L)'
;MLDYDDEDRFIRRGKEIFFYMAGQRVDAKADVCVMNDLDYLLLVQEDKMTPLQSLPSVQRQQSSDNPEPQLIAGAIAAYYQNNFRRTRVGLPALPVVFMPGIAMVGTAPVFYRIPVSP
;
A
#
# COMPACT_ATOMS: atom_id res chain seq x y z
N MET A 1 22.08 0.83 9.78
CA MET A 1 21.33 1.22 8.56
C MET A 1 20.55 -0.03 8.17
N LEU A 2 19.22 0.04 8.07
CA LEU A 2 18.41 -1.12 7.72
C LEU A 2 18.64 -1.38 6.22
N ASP A 3 19.03 -2.60 5.87
CA ASP A 3 19.51 -3.11 4.56
C ASP A 3 18.50 -2.96 3.39
N TYR A 4 18.05 -1.72 3.16
CA TYR A 4 17.06 -1.33 2.15
C TYR A 4 17.68 -0.51 1.01
N ASP A 5 18.99 -0.23 1.06
CA ASP A 5 19.76 0.56 0.09
C ASP A 5 20.52 -0.32 -0.93
N ASP A 6 19.98 -1.49 -1.28
CA ASP A 6 20.45 -2.24 -2.45
C ASP A 6 20.23 -1.37 -3.71
N GLU A 7 21.18 -1.38 -4.65
CA GLU A 7 21.20 -0.45 -5.81
C GLU A 7 19.92 -0.46 -6.68
N ASP A 8 19.09 -1.50 -6.57
CA ASP A 8 17.85 -1.68 -7.34
C ASP A 8 16.56 -1.33 -6.58
N ARG A 9 16.66 -0.79 -5.35
CA ARG A 9 15.49 -0.39 -4.54
C ARG A 9 15.32 1.11 -4.52
N PHE A 10 14.07 1.54 -4.70
CA PHE A 10 13.72 2.95 -4.69
C PHE A 10 12.51 3.22 -3.80
N ILE A 11 12.62 4.32 -3.05
CA ILE A 11 11.57 4.85 -2.22
C ILE A 11 10.75 5.83 -3.04
N ARG A 12 9.43 5.64 -3.09
CA ARG A 12 8.50 6.59 -3.72
C ARG A 12 7.48 7.08 -2.71
N ARG A 13 7.08 8.35 -2.86
CA ARG A 13 6.01 8.96 -2.08
C ARG A 13 4.73 9.12 -2.89
N GLY A 14 3.59 9.03 -2.21
CA GLY A 14 2.26 9.29 -2.77
C GLY A 14 1.91 8.42 -3.96
N LYS A 15 2.36 7.16 -3.97
CA LYS A 15 2.22 6.26 -5.11
C LYS A 15 0.79 5.71 -5.18
N GLU A 16 0.11 5.99 -6.29
CA GLU A 16 -1.16 5.34 -6.62
C GLU A 16 -0.90 3.95 -7.24
N ILE A 17 -1.59 2.96 -6.68
CA ILE A 17 -1.54 1.54 -6.99
C ILE A 17 -2.98 1.09 -7.23
N PHE A 18 -3.27 0.55 -8.41
CA PHE A 18 -4.63 0.17 -8.76
C PHE A 18 -4.79 -1.34 -8.82
N PHE A 19 -6.00 -1.79 -8.59
CA PHE A 19 -6.42 -3.18 -8.79
C PHE A 19 -7.90 -3.23 -9.18
N TYR A 20 -8.36 -4.39 -9.64
CA TYR A 20 -9.77 -4.60 -9.95
C TYR A 20 -10.45 -5.35 -8.81
N MET A 21 -11.56 -4.81 -8.33
CA MET A 21 -12.42 -5.42 -7.32
C MET A 21 -13.87 -5.27 -7.77
N ALA A 22 -14.63 -6.38 -7.75
CA ALA A 22 -16.03 -6.41 -8.20
C ALA A 22 -16.23 -5.81 -9.62
N GLY A 23 -15.28 -6.03 -10.53
CA GLY A 23 -15.31 -5.49 -11.90
C GLY A 23 -15.01 -3.99 -12.02
N GLN A 24 -14.74 -3.31 -10.91
CA GLN A 24 -14.39 -1.89 -10.87
C GLN A 24 -12.91 -1.72 -10.61
N ARG A 25 -12.33 -0.69 -11.23
CA ARG A 25 -10.97 -0.26 -10.90
C ARG A 25 -11.02 0.51 -9.58
N VAL A 26 -10.24 0.04 -8.61
CA VAL A 26 -10.06 0.65 -7.30
C VAL A 26 -8.62 1.13 -7.21
N ASP A 27 -8.42 2.38 -6.83
CA ASP A 27 -7.10 2.96 -6.59
C ASP A 27 -6.82 3.00 -5.08
N ALA A 28 -5.66 2.49 -4.69
CA ALA A 28 -5.08 2.62 -3.35
C ALA A 28 -3.87 3.55 -3.45
N LYS A 29 -3.68 4.42 -2.45
CA LYS A 29 -2.56 5.36 -2.42
C LYS A 29 -1.69 5.08 -1.21
N ALA A 30 -0.46 4.65 -1.46
CA ALA A 30 0.55 4.53 -0.42
C ALA A 30 1.26 5.87 -0.22
N ASP A 31 1.40 6.32 1.02
CA ASP A 31 2.11 7.57 1.32
C ASP A 31 3.61 7.44 1.09
N VAL A 32 4.17 6.27 1.45
CA VAL A 32 5.51 5.85 1.03
C VAL A 32 5.47 4.38 0.60
N CYS A 33 6.24 4.02 -0.42
CA CYS A 33 6.49 2.62 -0.75
C CYS A 33 7.96 2.40 -1.12
N VAL A 34 8.48 1.22 -0.76
CA VAL A 34 9.72 0.70 -1.31
C VAL A 34 9.35 -0.25 -2.44
N MET A 35 10.02 -0.11 -3.57
CA MET A 35 9.84 -0.98 -4.71
C MET A 35 11.16 -1.19 -5.43
N ASN A 36 11.25 -2.26 -6.20
CA ASN A 36 12.27 -2.41 -7.24
C ASN A 36 11.61 -2.27 -8.62
N ASP A 37 12.34 -2.60 -9.68
CA ASP A 37 11.84 -2.49 -11.06
C ASP A 37 10.54 -3.26 -11.32
N LEU A 38 10.32 -4.36 -10.60
CA LEU A 38 9.18 -5.25 -10.82
C LEU A 38 8.12 -5.11 -9.73
N ASP A 39 8.52 -5.14 -8.47
CA ASP A 39 7.66 -5.44 -7.34
C ASP A 39 7.64 -4.31 -6.29
N TYR A 40 6.46 -4.07 -5.71
CA TYR A 40 6.34 -3.38 -4.42
C TYR A 40 6.79 -4.30 -3.30
N LEU A 41 7.65 -3.79 -2.42
CA LEU A 41 8.34 -4.54 -1.37
C LEU A 41 7.90 -4.14 0.04
N LEU A 42 7.48 -2.88 0.24
CA LEU A 42 7.01 -2.35 1.51
C LEU A 42 6.06 -1.18 1.24
N LEU A 43 4.98 -1.09 2.02
CA LEU A 43 4.05 0.03 2.00
C LEU A 43 4.04 0.75 3.35
N VAL A 44 3.91 2.06 3.33
CA VAL A 44 3.76 2.90 4.51
C VAL A 44 2.54 3.79 4.33
N GLN A 45 1.73 3.85 5.37
CA GLN A 45 0.51 4.65 5.38
C GLN A 45 0.47 5.51 6.64
N GLU A 46 0.35 6.82 6.46
CA GLU A 46 0.22 7.78 7.54
C GLU A 46 -1.24 8.03 7.91
N ASP A 47 -1.48 8.36 9.17
CA ASP A 47 -2.76 8.84 9.66
C ASP A 47 -3.03 10.23 9.10
N LYS A 48 -3.98 10.30 8.16
CA LYS A 48 -4.35 11.56 7.51
C LYS A 48 -5.32 12.32 8.42
N MET A 49 -4.80 12.97 9.46
CA MET A 49 -5.57 13.95 10.23
C MET A 49 -5.83 15.19 9.36
N THR A 50 -6.96 15.21 8.66
CA THR A 50 -7.34 16.41 7.89
C THR A 50 -7.85 17.50 8.86
N PRO A 51 -7.38 18.76 8.78
CA PRO A 51 -7.85 19.86 9.64
C PRO A 51 -9.35 20.18 9.53
N LEU A 52 -10.03 19.65 8.51
CA LEU A 52 -11.43 19.90 8.18
C LEU A 52 -12.44 19.02 8.94
N GLN A 53 -11.99 18.09 9.79
CA GLN A 53 -12.90 17.30 10.63
C GLN A 53 -13.54 18.10 11.78
N SER A 54 -13.14 19.37 11.97
CA SER A 54 -13.76 20.29 12.94
C SER A 54 -15.02 21.00 12.42
N LEU A 55 -15.41 20.79 11.14
CA LEU A 55 -16.64 21.34 10.58
C LEU A 55 -17.71 20.25 10.42
N PRO A 56 -18.92 20.42 11.00
CA PRO A 56 -20.00 19.49 10.77
C PRO A 56 -20.50 19.70 9.34
N SER A 57 -20.77 18.60 8.62
CA SER A 57 -21.51 18.55 7.35
C SER A 57 -20.69 18.61 6.05
N VAL A 58 -19.89 17.59 5.74
CA VAL A 58 -19.92 17.00 4.39
C VAL A 58 -19.66 15.49 4.51
N GLN A 59 -20.62 14.68 4.09
CA GLN A 59 -20.45 13.25 3.86
C GLN A 59 -19.39 13.06 2.75
N ARG A 60 -18.12 12.94 3.12
CA ARG A 60 -17.07 12.39 2.26
C ARG A 60 -16.48 11.19 2.96
N GLN A 61 -16.44 10.08 2.22
CA GLN A 61 -16.12 8.74 2.66
C GLN A 61 -14.98 8.74 3.68
N GLN A 62 -15.35 8.49 4.94
CA GLN A 62 -14.54 7.97 6.03
C GLN A 62 -13.02 8.06 5.79
N SER A 63 -12.45 9.24 5.97
CA SER A 63 -11.06 9.33 6.43
C SER A 63 -11.08 8.76 7.84
N SER A 64 -11.02 7.43 7.94
CA SER A 64 -10.69 6.80 9.19
C SER A 64 -9.31 7.33 9.55
N ASP A 65 -9.21 7.98 10.70
CA ASP A 65 -7.91 8.35 11.30
C ASP A 65 -7.04 7.11 11.53
N ASN A 66 -7.60 5.91 11.34
CA ASN A 66 -6.89 4.65 11.27
C ASN A 66 -6.23 4.47 9.87
N PRO A 67 -4.89 4.49 9.78
CA PRO A 67 -4.16 4.18 8.55
C PRO A 67 -4.24 2.70 8.13
N GLU A 68 -4.65 1.79 9.01
CA GLU A 68 -4.64 0.35 8.76
C GLU A 68 -5.49 -0.08 7.54
N PRO A 69 -6.77 0.33 7.37
CA PRO A 69 -7.56 -0.09 6.21
C PRO A 69 -6.96 0.36 4.88
N GLN A 70 -6.36 1.56 4.87
CA GLN A 70 -5.67 2.09 3.69
C GLN A 70 -4.40 1.28 3.39
N LEU A 71 -3.66 0.87 4.42
CA LEU A 71 -2.49 0.00 4.29
C LEU A 71 -2.88 -1.38 3.74
N ILE A 72 -3.96 -1.98 4.24
CA ILE A 72 -4.48 -3.27 3.75
C ILE A 72 -4.91 -3.17 2.28
N ALA A 73 -5.63 -2.12 1.91
CA ALA A 73 -6.01 -1.87 0.52
C ALA A 73 -4.77 -1.72 -0.39
N GLY A 74 -3.76 -0.98 0.08
CA GLY A 74 -2.47 -0.88 -0.59
C GLY A 74 -1.79 -2.24 -0.78
N ALA A 75 -1.81 -3.10 0.23
CA ALA A 75 -1.19 -4.42 0.16
C ALA A 75 -1.87 -5.32 -0.88
N ILE A 76 -3.20 -5.30 -0.95
CA ILE A 76 -3.97 -6.00 -1.98
C ILE A 76 -3.61 -5.46 -3.37
N ALA A 77 -3.58 -4.14 -3.52
CA ALA A 77 -3.25 -3.49 -4.79
C ALA A 77 -1.82 -3.83 -5.26
N ALA A 78 -0.87 -3.82 -4.33
CA ALA A 78 0.52 -4.17 -4.57
C ALA A 78 0.67 -5.64 -4.98
N TYR A 79 0.01 -6.57 -4.27
CA TYR A 79 -0.03 -7.98 -4.62
C TYR A 79 -0.57 -8.21 -6.04
N TYR A 80 -1.70 -7.58 -6.36
CA TYR A 80 -2.30 -7.66 -7.69
C TYR A 80 -1.34 -7.17 -8.78
N GLN A 81 -0.74 -5.99 -8.58
CA GLN A 81 0.13 -5.38 -9.58
C GLN A 81 1.47 -6.11 -9.73
N ASN A 82 2.05 -6.63 -8.64
CA ASN A 82 3.24 -7.47 -8.68
C ASN A 82 2.97 -8.72 -9.53
N ASN A 83 1.90 -9.46 -9.24
CA ASN A 83 1.54 -10.66 -10.02
C ASN A 83 1.21 -10.34 -11.49
N PHE A 84 0.57 -9.20 -11.75
CA PHE A 84 0.34 -8.74 -13.12
C PHE A 84 1.65 -8.46 -13.87
N ARG A 85 2.63 -7.80 -13.23
CA ARG A 85 3.93 -7.53 -13.85
C ARG A 85 4.75 -8.80 -14.05
N ARG A 86 4.78 -9.69 -13.04
CA ARG A 86 5.46 -10.99 -13.10
C ARG A 86 4.98 -11.83 -14.28
N THR A 87 3.67 -11.99 -14.42
CA THR A 87 3.09 -12.77 -15.53
C THR A 87 3.40 -12.16 -16.89
N ARG A 88 3.43 -10.82 -17.01
CA ARG A 88 3.83 -10.13 -18.24
C ARG A 88 5.28 -10.34 -18.66
N VAL A 89 6.18 -10.61 -17.72
CA VAL A 89 7.59 -10.93 -18.00
C VAL A 89 7.87 -12.45 -18.02
N GLY A 90 6.82 -13.27 -18.06
CA GLY A 90 6.94 -14.74 -18.13
C GLY A 90 7.26 -15.42 -16.79
N LEU A 91 7.21 -14.69 -15.67
CA LEU A 91 7.37 -15.25 -14.34
C LEU A 91 6.02 -15.75 -13.80
N PRO A 92 6.00 -16.82 -13.00
CA PRO A 92 4.78 -17.29 -12.36
C PRO A 92 4.27 -16.28 -11.33
N ALA A 93 2.94 -16.19 -11.23
CA ALA A 93 2.25 -15.48 -10.16
C ALA A 93 2.50 -16.18 -8.82
N LEU A 94 2.65 -15.39 -7.77
CA LEU A 94 2.82 -15.89 -6.40
C LEU A 94 1.44 -16.13 -5.77
N PRO A 95 1.13 -17.36 -5.31
CA PRO A 95 -0.19 -17.69 -4.77
C PRO A 95 -0.43 -17.07 -3.39
N VAL A 96 0.63 -16.84 -2.60
CA VAL A 96 0.56 -16.13 -1.32
C VAL A 96 1.80 -15.26 -1.21
N VAL A 97 1.62 -14.03 -0.75
CA VAL A 97 2.70 -13.09 -0.44
C VAL A 97 2.48 -12.51 0.95
N PHE A 98 3.55 -12.39 1.73
CA PHE A 98 3.52 -11.59 2.95
C PHE A 98 4.00 -10.19 2.62
N MET A 99 3.08 -9.25 2.43
CA MET A 99 3.40 -7.86 2.15
C MET A 99 3.78 -7.15 3.47
N PRO A 100 5.02 -6.65 3.60
CA PRO A 100 5.38 -5.78 4.71
C PRO A 100 4.62 -4.46 4.61
N GLY A 101 4.11 -4.00 5.75
CA GLY A 101 3.41 -2.73 5.86
C GLY A 101 3.80 -1.97 7.13
N ILE A 102 3.79 -0.64 7.08
CA ILE A 102 3.91 0.21 8.25
C ILE A 102 2.71 1.14 8.27
N ALA A 103 2.00 1.17 9.39
CA ALA A 103 0.98 2.17 9.64
C ALA A 103 1.55 3.16 10.66
N MET A 104 1.56 4.45 10.33
CA MET A 104 1.99 5.51 11.24
C MET A 104 0.74 6.11 11.90
N VAL A 105 0.61 5.94 13.22
CA VAL A 105 -0.44 6.57 14.03
C VAL A 105 0.23 7.63 14.90
N GLY A 106 0.01 8.90 14.60
CA GLY A 106 0.83 10.00 15.10
C GLY A 106 2.31 9.76 14.78
N THR A 107 3.14 9.66 15.82
CA THR A 107 4.58 9.38 15.67
C THR A 107 4.95 7.92 15.90
N ALA A 108 3.97 7.05 16.15
CA ALA A 108 4.21 5.64 16.47
C ALA A 108 4.04 4.75 15.24
N PRO A 109 5.09 4.04 14.80
CA PRO A 109 4.97 3.04 13.74
C PRO A 109 4.40 1.73 14.28
N VAL A 110 3.43 1.16 13.58
CA VAL A 110 2.95 -0.21 13.75
C VAL A 110 3.37 -1.02 12.53
N PHE A 111 4.10 -2.11 12.75
CA PHE A 111 4.61 -2.97 11.68
C PHE A 111 3.64 -4.14 11.43
N TYR A 112 3.25 -4.30 10.17
CA TYR A 112 2.36 -5.36 9.72
C TYR A 112 3.11 -6.34 8.82
N ARG A 113 2.76 -7.62 8.98
CA ARG A 113 3.08 -8.69 8.03
C ARG A 113 1.76 -9.18 7.44
N ILE A 114 1.38 -8.66 6.28
CA ILE A 114 0.05 -8.83 5.72
C ILE A 114 0.04 -10.05 4.77
N PRO A 115 -0.61 -11.17 5.11
CA PRO A 115 -0.79 -12.26 4.16
C PRO A 115 -1.80 -11.84 3.09
N VAL A 116 -1.41 -11.91 1.82
CA VAL A 116 -2.28 -11.65 0.67
C VAL A 116 -2.27 -12.84 -0.25
N SER A 117 -3.45 -13.27 -0.66
CA SER A 117 -3.72 -14.33 -1.63
C SER A 117 -4.84 -13.89 -2.59
N PRO A 118 -5.09 -14.63 -3.68
CA PRO A 118 -6.25 -14.41 -4.54
C PRO A 118 -7.58 -14.53 -3.79
#